data_AF-A0A0S8DRP1-F1
#
_entry.id   AF-A0A0S8DRP1-F1
#
_cell.length_a   1.000
_cell.length_b   1.000
_cell.length_c   1.000
_cell.angle_alpha   90.00
_cell.angle_beta   90.00
_cell.angle_gamma   90.00
#
_symmetry.space_group_name_H-M   'P 1'
#
loop_
_entity.id
_entity.type
_entity.pdbx_description
1 polymer ?
#
loop_
_entity_poly.entity_id
_entity_poly.type
_entity_poly.pdbx_seq_one_letter_code
_entity_poly.pdbx_strand_id
1 'polypeptide(L)' 'MLATQALFSLGLLQLKGQEERKPDLELAKYNIDMLETIEEKTKGNLTEEEERVLSTTLSELRMGYVRVAG' A
#
# COMPACT_ATOMS: atom_id res chain seq x y z
N MET A 1 -6.03 1.27 -8.43
CA MET A 1 -4.72 1.74 -8.97
C MET A 1 -3.70 2.09 -7.88
N LEU A 2 -4.09 2.67 -6.73
CA LEU A 2 -3.15 3.01 -5.65
C LEU A 2 -2.52 1.77 -4.98
N ALA A 3 -3.31 0.74 -4.67
CA ALA A 3 -2.81 -0.51 -4.10
C ALA A 3 -1.77 -1.20 -5.02
N THR A 4 -2.02 -1.18 -6.33
CA THR A 4 -1.10 -1.74 -7.34
C THR A 4 0.21 -0.97 -7.42
N GLN A 5 0.17 0.37 -7.28
CA GLN A 5 1.38 1.20 -7.22
C GLN A 5 2.16 0.98 -5.92
N ALA A 6 1.46 0.86 -4.78
CA ALA A 6 2.11 0.58 -3.49
C ALA A 6 2.84 -0.77 -3.50
N LEU A 7 2.23 -1.83 -4.06
CA LEU A 7 2.88 -3.13 -4.24
C LEU A 7 4.11 -3.07 -5.15
N PHE A 8 4.07 -2.23 -6.18
CA PHE A 8 5.20 -2.00 -7.09
C PHE A 8 6.33 -1.22 -6.41
N SER A 9 6.02 -0.15 -5.65
CA SER A 9 6.98 0.63 -4.86
C SER A 9 7.64 -0.19 -3.75
N LEU A 10 6.91 -1.17 -3.19
CA LEU A 10 7.43 -2.13 -2.20
C LEU A 10 8.33 -3.21 -2.82
N GLY A 11 8.51 -3.25 -4.15
CA GLY A 11 9.30 -4.26 -4.84
C GLY A 11 8.68 -5.65 -4.86
N LEU A 12 7.43 -5.79 -4.41
CA LEU A 12 6.67 -7.06 -4.38
C LEU A 12 6.12 -7.45 -5.76
N LEU A 13 6.10 -6.50 -6.69
CA LEU A 13 5.83 -6.74 -8.12
C LEU A 13 7.12 -6.50 -8.91
N GLN A 14 7.92 -7.56 -9.10
CA GLN A 14 9.01 -7.55 -10.07
C GLN A 14 8.52 -8.05 -11.42
N LEU A 15 8.58 -7.18 -12.44
CA LEU A 15 8.45 -7.60 -13.83
C LEU A 15 9.73 -8.36 -14.22
N LYS A 16 9.59 -9.60 -14.72
CA LYS A 16 10.72 -10.41 -15.22
C LYS A 16 11.55 -9.57 -16.21
N GLY A 17 12.80 -9.27 -15.85
CA GLY A 17 13.74 -8.52 -16.70
C GLY A 17 14.05 -7.09 -16.24
N GLN A 18 13.49 -6.60 -15.13
CA GLN A 18 13.95 -5.35 -14.50
C GLN A 18 15.11 -5.61 -13.52
N GLU A 19 16.10 -4.71 -13.51
CA GLU A 19 17.12 -4.64 -12.44
C GLU A 19 16.42 -4.52 -11.07
N GLU A 20 17.00 -5.15 -10.03
CA GLU A 20 16.56 -5.01 -8.65
C GLU A 20 16.42 -3.53 -8.27
N ARG A 21 15.19 -3.00 -8.36
CA ARG A 21 14.89 -1.68 -7.81
C ARG A 21 14.94 -1.83 -6.30
N LYS A 22 15.88 -1.11 -5.68
CA LYS A 22 15.88 -0.93 -4.23
C LYS A 22 14.50 -0.43 -3.81
N PRO A 23 13.85 -1.07 -2.83
CA PRO A 23 12.54 -0.64 -2.37
C PRO A 23 12.58 0.84 -1.97
N ASP A 24 11.67 1.63 -2.53
CA ASP A 24 11.54 3.05 -2.23
C ASP A 24 10.57 3.21 -1.07
N LEU A 25 11.15 3.22 0.14
CA LEU A 25 10.40 3.34 1.39
C LEU A 25 9.69 4.70 1.50
N GLU A 26 10.24 5.78 0.97
CA GLU A 26 9.56 7.08 1.00
C GLU A 26 8.30 7.05 0.15
N LEU A 27 8.39 6.50 -1.06
CA LEU A 27 7.25 6.35 -1.95
C LEU A 27 6.21 5.35 -1.41
N ALA A 28 6.65 4.26 -0.80
CA ALA A 28 5.76 3.30 -0.14
C ALA A 28 4.98 3.96 1.02
N LYS A 29 5.68 4.72 1.87
CA LYS A 29 5.06 5.47 2.98
C LYS A 29 4.05 6.50 2.46
N TYR A 30 4.42 7.30 1.45
CA TYR A 30 3.51 8.27 0.84
C TYR A 30 2.21 7.64 0.34
N ASN A 31 2.30 6.48 -0.31
CA ASN A 31 1.12 5.77 -0.79
C ASN A 31 0.26 5.19 0.34
N ILE A 32 0.88 4.73 1.44
CA ILE A 32 0.16 4.28 2.65
C ILE A 32 -0.57 5.46 3.29
N ASP A 33 0.12 6.57 3.51
CA ASP A 33 -0.45 7.79 4.13
C ASP A 33 -1.61 8.35 3.28
N MET A 34 -1.49 8.29 1.95
CA MET A 34 -2.57 8.68 1.03
C MET A 34 -3.78 7.74 1.12
N LEU A 35 -3.56 6.42 1.21
CA LEU A 35 -4.64 5.44 1.39
C LEU A 35 -5.33 5.59 2.74
N GLU A 36 -4.58 5.89 3.80
CA GLU A 36 -5.13 6.19 5.14
C GLU A 36 -5.97 7.47 5.11
N THR A 37 -5.48 8.53 4.46
CA THR A 37 -6.26 9.76 4.27
C THR A 37 -7.57 9.51 3.50
N ILE A 38 -7.54 8.60 2.52
CA ILE A 38 -8.75 8.20 1.79
C ILE A 38 -9.70 7.44 2.70
N GLU A 39 -9.22 6.44 3.47
CA GLU A 39 -10.02 5.70 4.46
C GLU A 39 -10.70 6.65 5.45
N GLU A 40 -9.96 7.61 6.00
CA GLU A 40 -10.52 8.60 6.94
C GLU A 40 -11.61 9.46 6.29
N LYS A 41 -11.41 9.89 5.04
CA LYS A 41 -12.37 10.73 4.32
C LYS A 41 -13.59 9.96 3.81
N THR A 42 -13.46 8.67 3.54
CA THR A 42 -14.55 7.83 3.07
C THR A 42 -15.28 7.11 4.20
N LYS A 43 -14.74 7.15 5.43
CA LYS A 43 -15.36 6.59 6.63
C LYS A 43 -16.82 7.06 6.79
N GLY A 44 -17.74 6.09 6.89
CA GLY A 44 -19.18 6.34 6.96
C GLY A 44 -19.90 6.44 5.61
N ASN A 45 -19.17 6.48 4.49
CA ASN A 45 -19.71 6.34 3.13
C ASN A 45 -19.38 4.97 2.50
N LEU A 46 -18.63 4.11 3.20
CA LEU A 46 -18.26 2.77 2.77
C LEU A 46 -19.26 1.74 3.30
N THR A 47 -19.51 0.71 2.50
CA THR A 47 -20.14 -0.53 2.98
C THR A 47 -19.19 -1.34 3.85
N GLU A 48 -19.71 -2.25 4.68
CA GLU A 48 -18.88 -3.10 5.55
C GLU A 48 -17.84 -3.92 4.76
N GLU A 49 -18.18 -4.32 3.53
CA GLU A 49 -17.27 -5.05 2.66
C GLU A 49 -16.13 -4.15 2.16
N GLU A 50 -16.44 -2.93 1.73
CA GLU A 50 -15.44 -1.96 1.28
C GLU A 50 -14.51 -1.52 2.41
N GLU A 51 -15.05 -1.28 3.61
CA GLU A 51 -14.26 -0.96 4.80
C GLU A 51 -13.32 -2.12 5.19
N ARG A 52 -13.80 -3.37 5.11
CA ARG A 52 -12.98 -4.54 5.38
C ARG A 52 -11.87 -4.72 4.35
N VAL A 53 -12.16 -4.52 3.07
CA VAL A 53 -11.16 -4.62 2.00
C VAL A 53 -10.10 -3.53 2.15
N LEU A 54 -10.52 -2.28 2.43
CA LEU A 54 -9.62 -1.15 2.58
C LEU A 54 -8.70 -1.29 3.81
N SER A 55 -9.26 -1.66 4.96
CA SER A 55 -8.49 -1.88 6.19
C SER A 55 -7.52 -3.06 6.07
N THR A 56 -7.94 -4.17 5.43
CA THR A 56 -7.07 -5.33 5.16
C THR A 56 -5.90 -4.93 4.26
N THR A 57 -6.18 -4.18 3.18
CA THR A 57 -5.15 -3.70 2.25
C THR A 57 -4.14 -2.78 2.95
N LEU A 58 -4.62 -1.82 3.75
CA LEU A 58 -3.76 -0.92 4.53
C LEU A 58 -2.88 -1.70 5.52
N SER A 59 -3.45 -2.71 6.20
CA SER A 59 -2.72 -3.56 7.14
C SER A 59 -1.60 -4.35 6.45
N GLU A 60 -1.88 -4.96 5.29
CA GLU A 60 -0.89 -5.69 4.50
C GLU A 60 0.25 -4.78 4.02
N LEU A 61 -0.07 -3.57 3.55
CA LEU A 61 0.92 -2.59 3.10
C LEU A 61 1.80 -2.09 4.26
N ARG A 62 1.22 -1.80 5.44
CA ARG A 62 1.98 -1.42 6.63
C ARG A 62 2.91 -2.56 7.09
N MET A 63 2.43 -3.80 7.11
CA MET A 63 3.27 -4.96 7.44
C MET A 63 4.38 -5.20 6.41
N GLY A 64 4.10 -4.98 5.12
CA GLY A 64 5.11 -5.01 4.05
C GLY A 64 6.17 -3.94 4.26
N TYR A 65 5.75 -2.70 4.56
CA TYR A 65 6.65 -1.59 4.84
C TYR A 65 7.58 -1.88 6.03
N VAL A 66 7.04 -2.34 7.16
CA VAL A 66 7.85 -2.67 8.35
C VAL A 66 8.86 -3.79 8.08
N ARG A 67 8.49 -4.80 7.27
CA ARG A 67 9.41 -5.90 6.90
C ARG A 67 10.56 -5.47 6.01
N VAL A 68 10.39 -4.39 5.24
CA VAL A 68 11.40 -3.89 4.29
C VAL A 68 12.21 -2.74 4.91
N ALA A 69 11.62 -1.98 5.84
CA ALA A 69 12.26 -0.90 6.56
C ALA A 69 13.07 -1.35 7.78
N GLY A 70 12.79 -2.53 8.32
CA GLY A 70 13.54 -3.19 9.40
C GLY A 70 14.58 -4.16 8.88
#